data_AF-A0AAX3JNL6-F1
#
_entry.id   AF-A0AAX3JNL6-F1
#
_cell.length_a   1.000
_cell.length_b   1.000
_cell.length_c   1.000
_cell.angle_alpha   90.00
_cell.angle_beta   90.00
_cell.angle_gamma   90.00
#
_symmetry.space_group_name_H-M   'P 1'
#
loop_
_entity.id
_entity.type
_entity.pdbx_description
1 polymer ?
#
loop_
_entity_poly.entity_id
_entity_poly.type
_entity_poly.pdbx_seq_one_letter_code
_entity_poly.pdbx_strand_id
1 'polypeptide(L)'
;MNIELTKAQLIEEMTKNSQTKINTPTNQKAKTPEETLKEKLNATEKANLDFFKEGLNDENKFNQFVLLNEVKIKAALEHIRTELENCNDEQKNTFKEGINGYFSQSSQIDDNALDGFKTGLNSLCNMFTGG
;
A
#
# COMPACT_ATOMS: atom_id res chain seq x y z
N MET A 1 -29.90 34.24 -40.20
CA MET A 1 -28.70 33.60 -40.78
C MET A 1 -27.80 33.30 -39.60
N ASN A 2 -27.67 32.02 -39.27
CA ASN A 2 -27.07 31.55 -38.03
C ASN A 2 -25.56 31.77 -38.11
N ILE A 3 -25.02 32.64 -37.27
CA ILE A 3 -23.57 32.76 -37.09
C ILE A 3 -23.19 31.64 -36.12
N GLU A 4 -22.79 30.50 -36.68
CA GLU A 4 -22.08 29.48 -35.93
C GLU A 4 -20.79 30.12 -35.41
N LEU A 5 -20.77 30.48 -34.12
CA LEU A 5 -19.52 30.83 -33.45
C LEU A 5 -18.63 29.59 -33.48
N THR A 6 -17.63 29.64 -34.36
CA THR A 6 -16.66 28.57 -34.51
C THR A 6 -15.89 28.39 -33.20
N LYS A 7 -15.82 27.15 -32.71
CA LYS A 7 -15.15 26.77 -31.45
C LYS A 7 -13.68 27.23 -31.35
N ALA A 8 -13.07 27.63 -32.46
CA ALA A 8 -11.72 28.18 -32.53
C ALA A 8 -11.57 29.53 -31.80
N GLN A 9 -12.59 30.39 -31.80
CA GLN A 9 -12.48 31.73 -31.20
C GLN A 9 -12.50 31.70 -29.66
N LEU A 10 -13.13 30.69 -29.04
CA LEU A 10 -13.12 30.50 -27.58
C LEU A 10 -11.77 29.99 -27.03
N ILE A 11 -10.95 29.37 -27.87
CA ILE A 11 -9.67 28.77 -27.45
C ILE A 11 -8.53 29.82 -27.42
N GLU A 12 -8.64 30.86 -28.24
CA GLU A 12 -7.59 31.87 -28.38
C GLU A 12 -7.55 32.87 -27.20
N GLU A 13 -8.69 33.17 -26.58
CA GLU A 13 -8.75 34.07 -25.40
C GLU A 13 -8.22 33.43 -24.12
N MET A 14 -8.37 32.11 -23.95
CA MET A 14 -7.85 31.41 -22.76
C MET A 14 -6.31 31.35 -22.71
N THR A 15 -5.63 31.54 -23.85
CA THR A 15 -4.18 31.40 -23.96
C THR A 15 -3.43 32.72 -23.65
N LYS A 16 -4.11 33.86 -23.58
CA LYS A 16 -3.49 35.18 -23.35
C LYS A 16 -3.35 35.60 -21.88
N ASN A 17 -3.86 34.83 -20.92
CA ASN A 17 -3.69 35.08 -19.47
C ASN A 17 -2.49 34.30 -18.87
N SER A 18 -1.37 34.25 -19.59
CA SER A 18 -0.11 33.77 -19.00
C SER A 18 0.63 34.94 -18.35
N GLN A 19 0.88 34.90 -17.03
CA GLN A 19 2.20 35.24 -16.44
C GLN A 19 2.30 35.07 -14.91
N THR A 20 2.82 33.92 -14.49
CA THR A 20 3.95 33.80 -13.54
C THR A 20 4.54 32.39 -13.75
N LYS A 21 5.36 32.19 -14.79
CA LYS A 21 6.81 32.35 -14.91
C LYS A 21 7.69 31.37 -14.08
N ILE A 22 7.80 30.14 -14.64
CA ILE A 22 8.98 29.29 -14.89
C ILE A 22 9.88 28.78 -13.73
N ASN A 23 9.91 27.44 -13.58
CA ASN A 23 11.11 26.59 -13.50
C ASN A 23 10.73 25.11 -13.80
N THR A 24 11.12 24.56 -14.95
CA THR A 24 11.16 23.10 -15.23
C THR A 24 12.59 22.61 -14.96
N PRO A 25 12.86 21.38 -14.47
CA PRO A 25 12.21 20.13 -14.89
C PRO A 25 11.80 19.23 -13.71
N THR A 26 10.72 18.46 -13.85
CA THR A 26 10.69 17.04 -13.47
C THR A 26 9.32 16.48 -13.76
N ASN A 27 9.32 15.33 -14.41
CA ASN A 27 8.30 14.31 -14.33
C ASN A 27 8.12 13.92 -12.85
N GLN A 28 7.52 14.78 -12.03
CA GLN A 28 7.12 14.44 -10.67
C GLN A 28 5.92 13.53 -10.82
N LYS A 29 6.20 12.25 -11.13
CA LYS A 29 5.28 11.14 -10.91
C LYS A 29 4.63 11.42 -9.56
N ALA A 30 3.32 11.66 -9.56
CA ALA A 30 2.59 11.81 -8.31
C ALA A 30 2.96 10.62 -7.43
N LYS A 31 3.46 10.87 -6.21
CA LYS A 31 3.88 9.81 -5.30
C LYS A 31 2.74 8.81 -5.15
N THR A 32 3.04 7.53 -5.28
CA THR A 32 2.00 6.50 -5.09
C THR A 32 1.56 6.49 -3.61
N PRO A 33 0.36 5.96 -3.30
CA PRO A 33 -0.04 5.73 -1.92
C PRO A 33 0.98 4.89 -1.13
N GLU A 34 1.60 3.89 -1.79
CA GLU A 34 2.71 3.12 -1.22
C GLU A 34 3.92 3.99 -0.88
N GLU A 35 4.40 4.83 -1.80
CA GLU A 35 5.54 5.72 -1.56
C GLU A 35 5.26 6.71 -0.43
N THR A 36 4.04 7.26 -0.39
CA THR A 36 3.59 8.18 0.65
C THR A 36 3.52 7.52 2.01
N LEU A 37 3.05 6.28 2.07
CA LEU A 37 3.05 5.48 3.29
C LEU A 37 4.49 5.19 3.73
N LYS A 38 5.35 4.71 2.81
CA LYS A 38 6.76 4.39 3.10
C LYS A 38 7.52 5.58 3.68
N GLU A 39 7.24 6.82 3.30
CA GLU A 39 7.89 8.00 3.90
C GLU A 39 7.58 8.18 5.39
N LYS A 40 6.45 7.68 5.87
CA LYS A 40 6.00 7.77 7.26
C LYS A 40 6.37 6.56 8.12
N LEU A 41 6.95 5.54 7.50
CA LEU A 41 7.36 4.30 8.13
C LEU A 41 8.86 4.33 8.47
N ASN A 42 9.22 3.74 9.60
CA ASN A 42 10.61 3.46 9.97
C ASN A 42 11.16 2.25 9.17
N ALA A 43 12.46 1.95 9.33
CA ALA A 43 13.11 0.89 8.57
C ALA A 43 12.48 -0.50 8.81
N THR A 44 12.10 -0.79 10.05
CA THR A 44 11.46 -2.06 10.43
C THR A 44 10.06 -2.18 9.85
N GLU A 45 9.26 -1.12 9.96
CA GLU A 45 7.92 -1.07 9.37
C GLU A 45 7.95 -1.23 7.85
N LYS A 46 8.95 -0.64 7.17
CA LYS A 46 9.16 -0.83 5.73
C LYS A 46 9.46 -2.28 5.37
N ALA A 47 10.36 -2.93 6.11
CA ALA A 47 10.68 -4.33 5.89
C ALA A 47 9.45 -5.24 6.09
N ASN A 48 8.63 -4.96 7.09
CA ASN A 48 7.37 -5.69 7.33
C ASN A 48 6.32 -5.40 6.25
N LEU A 49 6.29 -4.18 5.71
CA LEU A 49 5.40 -3.82 4.60
C LEU A 49 5.77 -4.60 3.33
N ASP A 50 7.06 -4.68 3.03
CA ASP A 50 7.56 -5.45 1.88
C ASP A 50 7.30 -6.97 2.09
N PHE A 51 7.52 -7.48 3.32
CA PHE A 51 7.16 -8.86 3.68
C PHE A 51 5.66 -9.14 3.49
N PHE A 52 4.80 -8.21 3.94
CA PHE A 52 3.35 -8.32 3.77
C PHE A 52 2.95 -8.30 2.29
N LYS A 53 3.56 -7.44 1.48
CA LYS A 53 3.34 -7.37 0.02
C LYS A 53 3.67 -8.70 -0.65
N GLU A 54 4.82 -9.28 -0.30
CA GLU A 54 5.22 -10.61 -0.79
C GLU A 54 4.27 -11.71 -0.33
N GLY A 55 3.84 -11.69 0.93
CA GLY A 55 2.88 -12.65 1.47
C GLY A 55 1.49 -12.53 0.86
N LEU A 56 1.03 -11.32 0.53
CA LEU A 56 -0.23 -11.13 -0.18
C LEU A 56 -0.18 -11.70 -1.59
N ASN A 57 0.94 -11.53 -2.31
CA ASN A 57 1.10 -11.92 -3.71
C ASN A 57 -0.05 -11.44 -4.62
N ASP A 58 -0.63 -10.28 -4.29
CA ASP A 58 -1.74 -9.64 -5.00
C ASP A 58 -1.58 -8.12 -4.91
N GLU A 59 -1.20 -7.51 -6.03
CA GLU A 59 -0.94 -6.07 -6.11
C GLU A 59 -2.22 -5.23 -5.91
N ASN A 60 -3.38 -5.73 -6.32
CA ASN A 60 -4.64 -5.01 -6.14
C ASN A 60 -5.03 -4.95 -4.66
N LYS A 61 -4.89 -6.07 -3.94
CA LYS A 61 -5.12 -6.12 -2.49
C LYS A 61 -4.10 -5.29 -1.72
N PHE A 62 -2.84 -5.33 -2.13
CA PHE A 62 -1.82 -4.47 -1.54
C PHE A 62 -2.13 -2.98 -1.74
N ASN A 63 -2.59 -2.59 -2.94
CA ASN A 63 -3.02 -1.22 -3.23
C ASN A 63 -4.20 -0.78 -2.35
N GLN A 64 -5.16 -1.68 -2.06
CA GLN A 64 -6.24 -1.39 -1.10
C GLN A 64 -5.70 -1.22 0.32
N PHE A 65 -4.78 -2.09 0.75
CA PHE A 65 -4.16 -2.02 2.07
C PHE A 65 -3.48 -0.67 2.32
N VAL A 66 -2.66 -0.17 1.37
CA VAL A 66 -1.94 1.11 1.54
C VAL A 66 -2.85 2.35 1.52
N LEU A 67 -4.13 2.19 1.18
CA LEU A 67 -5.15 3.24 1.23
C LEU A 67 -5.92 3.26 2.56
N LEU A 68 -5.73 2.26 3.43
CA LEU A 68 -6.39 2.18 4.73
C LEU A 68 -5.82 3.19 5.74
N ASN A 69 -6.44 3.22 6.92
CA ASN A 69 -6.01 4.09 8.01
C ASN A 69 -4.56 3.77 8.42
N GLU A 70 -3.69 4.78 8.44
CA GLU A 70 -2.28 4.64 8.79
C GLU A 70 -2.05 3.94 10.15
N VAL A 71 -2.90 4.21 11.15
CA VAL A 71 -2.83 3.58 12.47
C VAL A 71 -3.13 2.07 12.38
N LYS A 72 -4.10 1.69 11.56
CA LYS A 72 -4.47 0.28 11.33
C LYS A 72 -3.37 -0.46 10.57
N ILE A 73 -2.82 0.18 9.53
CA ILE A 73 -1.67 -0.32 8.78
C ILE A 73 -0.50 -0.57 9.73
N LYS A 74 -0.09 0.43 10.51
CA LYS A 74 1.02 0.29 11.48
C LYS A 74 0.77 -0.83 12.49
N ALA A 75 -0.46 -0.96 13.01
CA ALA A 75 -0.81 -2.05 13.91
C ALA A 75 -0.68 -3.44 13.25
N ALA A 76 -1.03 -3.59 11.97
CA ALA A 76 -0.84 -4.83 11.24
C ALA A 76 0.63 -5.13 10.95
N LEU A 77 1.42 -4.10 10.60
CA LEU A 77 2.88 -4.23 10.40
C LEU A 77 3.61 -4.57 11.71
N GLU A 78 3.12 -4.07 12.84
CA GLU A 78 3.64 -4.40 14.16
C GLU A 78 3.32 -5.84 14.55
N HIS A 79 2.11 -6.33 14.25
CA HIS A 79 1.78 -7.76 14.40
C HIS A 79 2.72 -8.64 13.59
N ILE A 80 2.96 -8.29 12.31
CA ILE A 80 3.94 -9.02 11.50
C ILE A 80 5.32 -8.97 12.15
N ARG A 81 5.75 -7.83 12.70
CA ARG A 81 7.04 -7.72 13.41
C ARG A 81 7.14 -8.75 14.52
N THR A 82 6.14 -8.79 15.41
CA THR A 82 6.14 -9.66 16.60
C THR A 82 6.08 -11.13 16.23
N GLU A 83 5.27 -11.47 15.22
CA GLU A 83 5.20 -12.83 14.70
C GLU A 83 6.52 -13.28 14.06
N LEU A 84 7.32 -12.34 13.54
CA LEU A 84 8.59 -12.62 12.88
C LEU A 84 9.82 -12.69 13.79
N GLU A 85 9.75 -12.21 15.04
CA GLU A 85 10.92 -12.05 15.93
C GLU A 85 11.75 -13.33 16.10
N ASN A 86 11.09 -14.50 16.16
CA ASN A 86 11.73 -15.81 16.37
C ASN A 86 11.70 -16.73 15.15
N CYS A 87 11.31 -16.22 13.96
CA CYS A 87 11.19 -17.08 12.78
C CYS A 87 12.55 -17.35 12.12
N ASN A 88 12.77 -18.60 11.76
CA ASN A 88 13.72 -18.96 10.70
C ASN A 88 13.11 -18.71 9.30
N ASP A 89 13.89 -18.91 8.24
CA ASP A 89 13.45 -18.59 6.87
C ASP A 89 12.34 -19.52 6.33
N GLU A 90 12.29 -20.78 6.78
CA GLU A 90 11.20 -21.70 6.44
C GLU A 90 9.88 -21.23 7.06
N GLN A 91 9.91 -20.90 8.36
CA GLN A 91 8.73 -20.42 9.07
C GLN A 91 8.23 -19.07 8.54
N LYS A 92 9.14 -18.19 8.10
CA LYS A 92 8.78 -16.96 7.38
C LYS A 92 8.00 -17.27 6.10
N ASN A 93 8.44 -18.25 5.31
CA ASN A 93 7.74 -18.65 4.10
C ASN A 93 6.34 -19.21 4.43
N THR A 94 6.22 -20.06 5.44
CA THR A 94 4.91 -20.53 5.92
C THR A 94 4.01 -19.38 6.38
N PHE A 95 4.56 -18.36 7.03
CA PHE A 95 3.78 -17.18 7.42
C PHE A 95 3.31 -16.37 6.21
N LYS A 96 4.14 -16.24 5.16
CA LYS A 96 3.72 -15.63 3.87
C LYS A 96 2.57 -16.41 3.23
N GLU A 97 2.64 -17.74 3.20
CA GLU A 97 1.55 -18.59 2.71
C GLU A 97 0.28 -18.40 3.55
N GLY A 98 0.43 -18.24 4.87
CA GLY A 98 -0.66 -17.90 5.77
C GLY A 98 -1.31 -16.55 5.46
N ILE A 99 -0.52 -15.51 5.18
CA ILE A 99 -1.01 -14.19 4.75
C ILE A 99 -1.79 -14.34 3.43
N ASN A 100 -1.22 -15.05 2.45
CA ASN A 100 -1.87 -15.29 1.17
C ASN A 100 -3.21 -16.02 1.38
N GLY A 101 -3.20 -17.13 2.10
CA GLY A 101 -4.37 -17.94 2.39
C GLY A 101 -5.47 -17.15 3.09
N TYR A 102 -5.09 -16.34 4.10
CA TYR A 102 -6.04 -15.50 4.84
C TYR A 102 -6.75 -14.49 3.94
N PHE A 103 -5.99 -13.76 3.11
CA PHE A 103 -6.55 -12.69 2.28
C PHE A 103 -7.05 -13.16 0.92
N SER A 104 -6.67 -14.35 0.43
CA SER A 104 -7.11 -14.91 -0.86
C SER A 104 -8.63 -15.06 -0.92
N GLN A 105 -9.24 -15.48 0.19
CA GLN A 105 -10.69 -15.69 0.33
C GLN A 105 -11.48 -14.38 0.43
N SER A 106 -10.80 -13.27 0.70
CA SER A 106 -11.41 -11.94 0.79
C SER A 106 -11.34 -11.23 -0.57
N SER A 107 -12.47 -10.64 -0.99
CA SER A 107 -12.54 -9.81 -2.20
C SER A 107 -11.86 -8.46 -2.04
N GLN A 108 -11.68 -8.00 -0.81
CA GLN A 108 -11.08 -6.72 -0.46
C GLN A 108 -10.31 -6.79 0.86
N ILE A 109 -9.37 -5.86 1.06
CA ILE A 109 -8.74 -5.63 2.36
C ILE A 109 -9.35 -4.36 2.95
N ASP A 110 -10.06 -4.52 4.07
CA ASP A 110 -10.61 -3.43 4.87
C ASP A 110 -10.14 -3.53 6.33
N ASP A 111 -10.53 -2.54 7.15
CA ASP A 111 -10.14 -2.45 8.55
C ASP A 111 -10.57 -3.69 9.36
N ASN A 112 -11.71 -4.31 9.03
CA ASN A 112 -12.18 -5.52 9.71
C ASN A 112 -11.34 -6.73 9.35
N ALA A 113 -10.95 -6.86 8.07
CA ALA A 113 -10.04 -7.91 7.63
C ALA A 113 -8.66 -7.78 8.31
N LEU A 114 -8.17 -6.55 8.52
CA LEU A 114 -6.92 -6.33 9.27
C LEU A 114 -7.04 -6.65 10.76
N ASP A 115 -8.16 -6.29 11.39
CA ASP A 115 -8.42 -6.66 12.78
C ASP A 115 -8.52 -8.19 12.94
N GLY A 116 -9.22 -8.85 12.02
CA GLY A 116 -9.29 -10.31 11.94
C GLY A 116 -7.92 -10.94 11.75
N PHE A 117 -7.10 -10.42 10.83
CA PHE A 117 -5.76 -10.92 10.54
C PHE A 117 -4.88 -10.99 11.79
N LYS A 118 -4.83 -9.90 12.57
CA LYS A 118 -4.03 -9.83 13.81
C LYS A 118 -4.45 -10.85 14.87
N THR A 119 -5.72 -11.27 14.85
CA THR A 119 -6.24 -12.24 15.83
C THR A 119 -6.26 -13.67 15.31
N GLY A 120 -6.36 -13.85 14.00
CA GLY A 120 -6.63 -15.12 13.35
C GLY A 120 -5.42 -15.76 12.70
N LEU A 121 -4.36 -15.00 12.42
CA LEU A 121 -3.13 -15.54 11.84
C LEU A 121 -1.93 -15.23 12.74
N ASN A 122 -1.40 -16.29 13.35
CA ASN A 122 -0.14 -16.26 14.09
C ASN A 122 0.89 -17.10 13.33
N SER A 123 2.16 -16.73 13.44
CA SER A 123 3.25 -17.53 12.91
C SER A 123 3.49 -18.77 13.79
N LEU A 124 4.00 -19.83 13.18
CA LEU A 124 4.43 -21.03 13.90
C LEU A 124 5.84 -20.86 14.50
N CYS A 125 6.35 -19.63 14.59
CA CYS A 125 7.74 -19.36 14.89
C CYS A 125 8.12 -19.67 16.34
N ASN A 126 7.14 -19.59 17.24
CA ASN A 126 7.31 -19.94 18.65
C ASN A 126 7.03 -21.42 18.96
N MET A 127 6.64 -22.25 17.97
CA MET A 127 6.21 -23.63 18.21
C MET A 127 7.34 -24.68 18.26
N PHE A 128 8.58 -24.30 17.92
CA PHE A 128 9.72 -25.23 17.85
C PHE A 128 10.80 -25.03 18.91
N THR A 129 10.55 -24.27 19.98
CA THR A 129 11.52 -24.12 21.09
C THR A 129 11.56 -25.31 22.06
N GLY A 130 11.01 -26.47 21.68
CA GLY A 130 10.99 -27.68 22.51
C GLY A 130 11.24 -28.93 21.70
N GLY A 131 12.51 -29.30 21.56
CA GLY A 131 12.97 -30.62 21.12
C GLY A 131 14.03 -31.12 22.11
#